data_AF-A0A834Y1S0-F1
#
_entry.id   AF-A0A834Y1S0-F1
#
_cell.length_a   1.000
_cell.length_b   1.000
_cell.length_c   1.000
_cell.angle_alpha   90.00
_cell.angle_beta   90.00
_cell.angle_gamma   90.00
#
_symmetry.space_group_name_H-M   'P 1'
#
loop_
_entity.id
_entity.type
_entity.pdbx_description
1 polymer ?
#
loop_
_entity_poly.entity_id
_entity_poly.type
_entity_poly.pdbx_seq_one_letter_code
_entity_poly.pdbx_strand_id
1 'polypeptide(L)'
;MIVGYVGERIVTVNVIGDSVLTMTKFSGPNTKYNLPDLDTYPPVVERQQPNADVIVGDVVIRLPMPARSLMILYGPSRYEWEHSVLREDIDLRRVCIAYREFTPPYLSSGKNSHETIEILEKSKNFW
;
A
#
# COMPACT_ATOMS: atom_id res chain seq x y z
N MET A 1 10.21 -6.30 0.48
CA MET A 1 9.30 -5.33 -0.18
C MET A 1 10.15 -4.18 -0.65
N ILE A 2 10.34 -4.01 -1.97
CA ILE A 2 11.17 -2.94 -2.55
C ILE A 2 10.34 -1.66 -2.50
N VAL A 3 10.73 -0.71 -1.65
CA VAL A 3 9.81 0.37 -1.26
C VAL A 3 9.90 1.64 -2.12
N GLY A 4 10.81 1.73 -3.09
CA GLY A 4 11.02 2.96 -3.88
C GLY A 4 10.12 3.19 -5.10
N TYR A 5 9.35 2.19 -5.56
CA TYR A 5 8.66 2.23 -6.87
C TYR A 5 7.13 2.29 -6.80
N VAL A 6 6.56 2.25 -5.59
CA VAL A 6 5.14 1.93 -5.39
C VAL A 6 4.30 3.19 -5.19
N GLY A 7 3.31 3.39 -6.05
CA GLY A 7 2.36 4.49 -6.06
C GLY A 7 1.38 4.50 -4.88
N GLU A 8 0.47 5.49 -4.84
CA GLU A 8 -0.38 5.78 -3.68
C GLU A 8 -1.29 4.62 -3.26
N ARG A 9 -1.92 3.94 -4.22
CA ARG A 9 -2.92 2.91 -3.94
C ARG A 9 -2.28 1.54 -3.84
N ILE A 10 -2.65 0.84 -2.78
CA ILE A 10 -2.35 -0.57 -2.56
C ILE A 10 -3.65 -1.35 -2.74
N VAL A 11 -3.83 -1.95 -3.91
CA VAL A 11 -4.99 -2.80 -4.20
C VAL A 11 -4.58 -4.25 -3.99
N THR A 12 -5.35 -5.00 -3.20
CA THR A 12 -5.10 -6.41 -2.92
C THR A 12 -6.37 -7.22 -3.15
N VAL A 13 -6.29 -8.24 -4.00
CA VAL A 13 -7.34 -9.26 -4.17
C VAL A 13 -6.92 -10.51 -3.40
N ASN A 14 -7.66 -10.88 -2.37
CA ASN A 14 -7.50 -12.16 -1.69
C ASN A 14 -8.16 -13.24 -2.53
N VAL A 15 -7.40 -14.25 -2.95
CA VAL A 15 -7.90 -15.27 -3.90
C VAL A 15 -8.35 -16.51 -3.13
N ILE A 16 -7.45 -17.10 -2.34
CA ILE A 16 -7.72 -18.26 -1.49
C ILE A 16 -7.16 -18.03 -0.09
N GLY A 17 -7.80 -18.65 0.90
CA GLY A 17 -7.43 -18.59 2.31
C GLY A 17 -7.86 -17.28 2.96
N ASP A 18 -8.61 -17.39 4.06
CA ASP A 18 -8.93 -16.24 4.91
C ASP A 18 -7.70 -15.83 5.73
N SER A 19 -7.64 -14.55 6.09
CA SER A 19 -6.60 -14.02 6.98
C SER A 19 -6.99 -12.68 7.58
N VAL A 20 -6.05 -11.99 8.21
CA VAL A 20 -6.21 -10.68 8.83
C VAL A 20 -5.01 -9.81 8.48
N LEU A 21 -5.27 -8.56 8.06
CA LEU A 21 -4.23 -7.55 7.99
C LEU A 21 -4.18 -6.83 9.34
N THR A 22 -3.06 -6.97 10.03
CA THR A 22 -2.78 -6.27 11.28
C THR A 22 -2.09 -4.96 10.96
N MET A 23 -2.60 -3.86 11.52
CA MET A 23 -2.04 -2.52 11.36
C MET A 23 -1.65 -1.95 12.71
N THR A 24 -0.42 -1.46 12.80
CA THR A 24 0.14 -0.77 13.98
C THR A 24 0.58 0.63 13.59
N LYS A 25 0.43 1.60 14.49
CA LYS A 25 0.84 2.98 14.19
C LYS A 25 2.34 3.02 13.90
N PHE A 26 2.72 3.64 12.80
CA PHE A 26 4.12 3.84 12.46
C PHE A 26 4.73 4.93 13.37
N SER A 27 5.85 4.60 14.02
CA SER A 27 6.58 5.49 14.94
C SER A 27 8.03 5.76 14.50
N GLY A 28 8.38 5.38 13.26
CA GLY A 28 9.73 5.58 12.72
C GLY A 28 9.95 6.95 12.08
N PRO A 29 11.15 7.20 11.52
CA PRO A 29 11.49 8.48 10.92
C PRO A 29 10.71 8.73 9.61
N ASN A 30 10.38 10.00 9.35
CA ASN A 30 9.66 10.46 8.14
C ASN A 30 10.44 10.27 6.83
N THR A 31 11.68 9.77 6.89
CA THR A 31 12.52 9.41 5.74
C THR A 31 12.31 7.97 5.27
N LYS A 32 11.55 7.16 6.03
CA LYS A 32 11.26 5.78 5.65
C LYS A 32 10.27 5.79 4.49
N TYR A 33 10.51 4.95 3.48
CA TYR A 33 9.61 4.74 2.34
C TYR A 33 9.47 5.99 1.44
N ASN A 34 8.36 6.09 0.69
CA ASN A 34 8.05 7.22 -0.21
C ASN A 34 7.31 8.35 0.53
N LEU A 35 7.46 8.46 1.85
CA LEU A 35 6.87 9.53 2.66
C LEU A 35 7.29 10.94 2.22
N PRO A 36 8.52 11.18 1.71
CA PRO A 36 8.87 12.49 1.18
C PRO A 36 8.10 12.86 -0.10
N ASP A 37 7.65 11.88 -0.87
CA ASP A 37 6.96 12.08 -2.15
C ASP A 37 5.43 12.19 -1.99
N LEU A 38 4.91 12.11 -0.76
CA LEU A 38 3.48 12.04 -0.45
C LEU A 38 2.68 13.22 -1.02
N ASP A 39 3.26 14.42 -0.99
CA ASP A 39 2.64 15.64 -1.53
C ASP A 39 2.74 15.74 -3.06
N THR A 40 3.54 14.90 -3.70
CA THR A 40 3.64 14.84 -5.16
C THR A 40 2.58 13.94 -5.80
N TYR A 41 1.88 13.14 -4.99
CA TYR A 41 0.76 12.33 -5.47
C TYR A 41 -0.48 13.21 -5.66
N PRO A 42 -1.19 13.06 -6.79
CA PRO A 42 -2.50 13.70 -6.94
C PRO A 42 -3.44 13.14 -5.87
N PRO A 43 -4.16 13.99 -5.12
CA PRO A 43 -5.03 13.52 -4.04
C PRO A 43 -6.11 12.58 -4.59
N VAL A 44 -6.15 11.35 -4.10
CA VAL A 44 -7.18 10.36 -4.46
C VAL A 44 -8.50 10.63 -3.72
N VAL A 45 -8.43 11.20 -2.52
CA VAL A 45 -9.58 11.61 -1.69
C VAL A 45 -9.26 12.95 -1.03
N GLU A 46 -10.26 13.80 -0.83
CA GLU A 46 -10.09 15.06 -0.07
C GLU A 46 -9.50 14.74 1.30
N ARG A 47 -8.35 15.36 1.63
CA ARG A 47 -7.75 15.22 2.96
C ARG A 47 -8.73 15.84 3.97
N GLN A 48 -9.43 15.00 4.73
CA GLN A 48 -10.15 15.47 5.90
C GLN A 48 -9.13 16.06 6.87
N GLN A 49 -9.42 17.26 7.39
CA GLN A 49 -8.59 17.84 8.44
C GLN A 49 -8.53 16.86 9.61
N PRO A 50 -7.36 16.63 10.22
CA PRO A 50 -7.27 15.76 11.37
C PRO A 50 -8.21 16.31 12.45
N ASN A 51 -9.24 15.55 12.79
CA ASN A 51 -10.00 15.81 14.02
C ASN A 51 -8.99 15.70 15.16
N ALA A 52 -9.00 16.72 16.04
CA ALA A 52 -8.07 16.89 17.15
C ALA A 52 -7.64 15.56 17.78
N ASP A 53 -6.32 15.37 17.91
CA ASP A 53 -5.64 14.17 18.37
C ASP A 53 -6.38 13.51 19.54
N VAL A 54 -7.21 12.51 19.24
CA VAL A 54 -7.63 11.56 20.25
C VAL A 54 -6.37 10.76 20.55
N ILE A 55 -5.81 10.94 21.74
CA ILE A 55 -4.72 10.10 22.24
C ILE A 55 -5.30 8.70 22.47
N VAL A 56 -5.43 7.95 21.39
CA VAL A 56 -5.66 6.52 21.45
C VAL A 56 -4.28 5.91 21.73
N GLY A 57 -4.18 5.05 22.75
CA GLY A 57 -2.91 4.40 23.14
C GLY A 57 -2.35 3.50 22.03
N ASP A 58 -1.60 2.44 22.39
CA ASP A 58 -1.17 1.44 21.42
C ASP A 58 -2.38 0.69 20.84
N VAL A 59 -2.94 1.24 19.75
CA VAL A 59 -4.05 0.65 19.01
C VAL A 59 -3.50 -0.26 17.94
N VAL A 60 -4.01 -1.49 17.96
CA VAL A 60 -3.84 -2.44 16.85
C VAL A 60 -5.16 -2.53 16.11
N ILE A 61 -5.15 -2.20 14.82
CA ILE A 61 -6.31 -2.39 13.94
C ILE A 61 -6.17 -3.74 13.25
N ARG A 62 -7.23 -4.55 13.28
CA ARG A 62 -7.28 -5.87 12.63
C ARG A 62 -8.35 -5.85 11.55
N LEU A 63 -7.93 -5.92 10.30
CA LEU A 63 -8.82 -5.91 9.13
C LEU A 63 -8.98 -7.33 8.59
N PRO A 64 -10.17 -7.94 8.66
CA PRO A 64 -10.42 -9.24 8.05
C PRO A 64 -10.12 -9.21 6.55
N MET A 65 -9.48 -10.25 6.06
CA MET A 65 -9.13 -10.48 4.67
C MET A 65 -9.72 -11.82 4.19
N PRO A 66 -11.05 -11.92 4.02
CA PRO A 66 -11.68 -13.15 3.53
C PRO A 66 -11.21 -13.52 2.12
N ALA A 67 -11.21 -14.81 1.80
CA ALA A 67 -11.02 -15.28 0.44
C ALA A 67 -12.07 -14.66 -0.50
N ARG A 68 -11.63 -14.27 -1.70
CA ARG A 68 -12.41 -13.55 -2.73
C ARG A 68 -12.80 -12.11 -2.35
N SER A 69 -12.13 -11.50 -1.37
CA SER A 69 -12.30 -10.08 -1.06
C SER A 69 -11.31 -9.18 -1.81
N LEU A 70 -11.72 -7.93 -2.05
CA LEU A 70 -10.86 -6.85 -2.50
C LEU A 70 -10.60 -5.89 -1.34
N MET A 71 -9.35 -5.46 -1.16
CA MET A 71 -8.98 -4.42 -0.20
C MET A 71 -8.18 -3.34 -0.92
N ILE A 72 -8.45 -2.08 -0.61
CA ILE A 72 -7.73 -0.92 -1.14
C ILE A 72 -7.25 -0.08 0.04
N LEU A 73 -5.93 0.09 0.18
CA LEU A 73 -5.33 1.02 1.14
C LEU A 73 -4.79 2.25 0.41
N TYR A 74 -5.07 3.43 0.96
CA TYR A 74 -4.62 4.73 0.48
C TYR A 74 -4.61 5.75 1.64
N GLY A 75 -3.99 6.92 1.44
CA GLY A 75 -3.93 7.98 2.45
C GLY A 75 -3.32 7.53 3.79
N PRO A 76 -3.85 8.01 4.94
CA PRO A 76 -3.31 7.70 6.27
C PRO A 76 -3.10 6.21 6.51
N SER A 77 -4.01 5.35 6.06
CA SER A 77 -3.92 3.89 6.21
C SER A 77 -2.65 3.27 5.58
N ARG A 78 -2.09 3.90 4.54
CA ARG A 78 -0.86 3.44 3.88
C ARG A 78 0.40 3.99 4.55
N TYR A 79 0.37 5.26 4.93
CA TYR A 79 1.57 6.03 5.27
C TYR A 79 1.82 6.14 6.77
N GLU A 80 0.76 6.13 7.58
CA GLU A 80 0.85 6.30 9.02
C GLU A 80 0.80 4.98 9.80
N TRP A 81 0.64 3.86 9.08
CA TRP A 81 0.46 2.55 9.68
C TRP A 81 1.39 1.52 9.02
N GLU A 82 2.08 0.75 9.85
CA GLU A 82 2.76 -0.47 9.40
C GLU A 82 1.73 -1.59 9.27
N HIS A 83 1.83 -2.37 8.22
CA HIS A 83 0.88 -3.43 7.90
C HIS A 83 1.59 -4.78 7.83
N SER A 84 1.05 -5.78 8.52
CA SER A 84 1.60 -7.13 8.59
C SER A 84 0.49 -8.18 8.56
N VAL A 85 0.78 -9.32 7.95
CA VAL A 85 -0.02 -10.53 8.08
C VAL A 85 0.73 -11.46 9.02
N LEU A 86 0.13 -11.76 10.18
CA LEU A 86 0.79 -12.57 11.20
C LEU A 86 0.69 -14.05 10.87
N ARG A 87 1.61 -14.87 11.41
CA ARG A 87 1.64 -16.31 11.10
C ARG A 87 0.42 -17.01 11.69
N GLU A 88 -0.02 -16.59 12.86
CA GLU A 88 -1.21 -17.09 13.56
C GLU A 88 -2.53 -16.80 12.82
N ASP A 89 -2.53 -15.84 11.88
CA ASP A 89 -3.70 -15.49 11.06
C ASP A 89 -3.75 -16.26 9.72
N ILE A 90 -2.98 -17.34 9.61
CA ILE A 90 -2.86 -18.16 8.40
C ILE A 90 -3.04 -19.64 8.79
N ASP A 91 -4.28 -20.10 8.73
CA ASP A 91 -4.61 -21.50 9.03
C ASP A 91 -4.28 -22.45 7.86
N LEU A 92 -4.44 -21.96 6.63
CA LEU A 92 -4.31 -22.73 5.39
C LEU A 92 -3.55 -21.93 4.32
N ARG A 93 -3.34 -22.55 3.15
CA ARG A 93 -2.70 -21.87 2.02
C ARG A 93 -3.47 -20.59 1.65
N ARG A 94 -2.78 -19.46 1.77
CA ARG A 94 -3.26 -18.14 1.35
C ARG A 94 -2.57 -17.67 0.07
N VAL A 95 -3.35 -17.13 -0.86
CA VAL A 95 -2.83 -16.45 -2.06
C VAL A 95 -3.56 -15.13 -2.23
N CYS A 96 -2.82 -14.05 -2.42
CA CYS A 96 -3.35 -12.74 -2.78
C CYS A 96 -2.57 -12.15 -3.95
N ILE A 97 -3.24 -11.33 -4.74
CA ILE A 97 -2.65 -10.56 -5.83
C ILE A 97 -2.64 -9.11 -5.40
N ALA A 98 -1.48 -8.46 -5.43
CA ALA A 98 -1.35 -7.04 -5.14
C ALA A 98 -1.13 -6.27 -6.45
N TYR A 99 -2.04 -5.36 -6.77
CA TYR A 99 -1.85 -4.38 -7.84
C TYR A 99 -1.27 -3.11 -7.25
N ARG A 100 -0.26 -2.59 -7.94
CA ARG A 100 0.50 -1.41 -7.53
C ARG A 100 0.69 -0.51 -8.73
N GLU A 101 0.70 0.79 -8.47
CA GLU A 101 1.04 1.81 -9.45
C GLU A 101 2.51 2.18 -9.32
N PHE A 102 3.04 2.88 -10.32
CA PHE A 102 4.36 3.53 -10.24
C PHE A 102 4.29 4.80 -9.37
N THR A 103 5.43 5.19 -8.79
CA THR A 103 5.57 6.49 -8.10
C THR A 103 5.60 7.65 -9.12
N PRO A 104 5.31 8.90 -8.70
CA PRO A 104 5.22 10.04 -9.61
C PRO A 104 6.46 10.28 -10.49
N PRO A 105 7.70 10.07 -10.02
CA PRO A 105 8.89 10.17 -10.88
C PRO A 105 8.90 9.19 -12.05
N TYR A 106 8.14 8.10 -11.98
CA TYR A 106 8.07 7.03 -12.98
C TYR A 106 6.82 7.10 -13.86
N LEU A 107 5.92 8.07 -13.61
CA LEU A 107 4.80 8.35 -14.51
C LEU A 107 5.28 9.12 -15.75
N SER A 108 4.42 9.27 -16.77
CA SER A 108 4.78 9.85 -18.07
C SER A 108 5.40 11.26 -18.02
N SER A 109 5.06 12.05 -17.00
CA SER A 109 5.61 13.40 -16.75
C SER A 109 6.79 13.42 -15.75
N GLY A 110 7.17 12.28 -15.20
CA GLY A 110 8.21 12.14 -14.19
C GLY A 110 9.62 12.05 -14.78
N LYS A 111 10.62 12.34 -13.94
CA LYS A 111 12.05 12.37 -14.32
C LYS A 111 12.60 11.01 -14.79
N ASN A 112 11.98 9.92 -14.35
CA ASN A 112 12.38 8.54 -14.63
C ASN A 112 11.37 7.82 -15.55
N SER A 113 10.54 8.56 -16.28
CA SER A 113 9.49 8.00 -17.15
C SER A 113 10.03 7.01 -18.20
N HIS A 114 11.26 7.21 -18.67
CA HIS A 114 11.90 6.33 -19.65
C HIS A 114 12.11 4.89 -19.14
N GLU A 115 12.41 4.71 -17.84
CA GLU A 115 12.55 3.38 -17.25
C GLU A 115 11.22 2.61 -17.28
N THR A 116 10.12 3.32 -17.03
CA THR A 116 8.77 2.74 -17.04
C THR A 116 8.34 2.28 -18.43
N ILE A 117 8.74 2.99 -19.48
CA ILE A 117 8.43 2.60 -20.87
C ILE A 117 9.00 1.21 -21.17
N GLU A 118 10.27 0.97 -20.82
CA GLU A 118 10.91 -0.33 -21.04
C GLU A 118 10.22 -1.45 -20.24
N ILE A 119 9.87 -1.19 -18.98
CA ILE A 119 9.16 -2.15 -18.12
C ILE A 119 7.79 -2.48 -18.71
N LEU A 120 7.04 -1.47 -19.16
CA LEU A 120 5.72 -1.67 -19.75
C LEU A 120 5.79 -2.42 -21.09
N GLU A 121 6.76 -2.13 -21.95
CA GLU A 121 6.95 -2.88 -23.19
C GLU A 121 7.28 -4.36 -22.92
N LYS A 122 8.19 -4.63 -21.97
CA LYS A 122 8.48 -6.02 -21.56
C LYS A 122 7.25 -6.71 -20.98
N SER A 123 6.45 -5.99 -20.20
CA SER A 123 5.24 -6.54 -19.57
C SER A 123 4.21 -7.04 -20.56
N LYS A 124 4.17 -6.52 -21.79
CA LYS A 124 3.26 -6.99 -22.85
C LYS A 124 3.61 -8.40 -23.37
N ASN A 125 4.85 -8.86 -23.14
CA ASN A 125 5.28 -10.19 -23.54
C ASN A 125 4.85 -11.19 -22.45
N PHE A 126 3.58 -11.58 -22.51
CA PHE A 126 3.07 -12.69 -21.73
C PHE A 126 3.30 -14.00 -22.49
N TRP A 127 3.73 -15.03 -21.77
CA TRP A 127 3.92 -16.39 -22.28
C TRP A 127 2.67 -17.23 -22.09
#